data_AF-A0A9N7TV73-F1
#
_entry.id   AF-A0A9N7TV73-F1
#
_cell.length_a   1.000
_cell.length_b   1.000
_cell.length_c   1.000
_cell.angle_alpha   90.00
_cell.angle_beta   90.00
_cell.angle_gamma   90.00
#
_symmetry.space_group_name_H-M   'P 1'
#
loop_
_entity.id
_entity.type
_entity.pdbx_description
1 polymer ?
#
loop_
_entity_poly.entity_id
_entity_poly.type
_entity_poly.pdbx_seq_one_letter_code
_entity_poly.pdbx_strand_id
1 'polypeptide(L)'
;MDDRCHELFIFSLKKLFASKLCPRTESVLTLRSLWASGYQVILTYDSQCALRHQELWPDIPYHWADQRTAQGLISYLDRNKDRGRPDGFFVSGLNLTADKGYILTHPKESLRTLTYSNWECLKNWLEEQIPGSQSKSLNIIAGDFVGTLPLCSLVIALNQKLLWKDSSSIKKII
;
A
#
# COMPACT_ATOMS: atom_id res chain seq x y z
N MET A 1 23.79 5.87 8.03
CA MET A 1 23.13 5.88 9.35
C MET A 1 23.73 4.72 10.13
N ASP A 2 24.04 4.87 11.42
CA ASP A 2 24.60 3.78 12.22
C ASP A 2 23.47 2.95 12.89
N ASP A 3 23.77 1.71 13.28
CA ASP A 3 22.81 0.80 13.93
C ASP A 3 22.21 1.39 15.22
N ARG A 4 22.99 2.22 15.93
CA ARG A 4 22.53 2.87 17.16
C ARG A 4 21.39 3.85 16.86
N CYS A 5 21.49 4.64 15.79
CA CYS A 5 20.42 5.52 15.34
C CYS A 5 19.17 4.75 14.95
N HIS A 6 19.31 3.61 14.26
CA HIS A 6 18.18 2.73 13.94
C HIS A 6 17.50 2.21 15.21
N GLU A 7 18.26 1.69 16.16
CA GLU A 7 17.74 1.20 17.45
C GLU A 7 17.02 2.27 18.27
N LEU A 8 17.62 3.46 18.40
CA LEU A 8 17.01 4.59 19.13
C LEU A 8 15.70 5.02 18.48
N PHE A 9 15.63 5.02 17.15
CA PHE A 9 14.42 5.38 16.44
C PHE A 9 13.32 4.32 16.58
N ILE A 10 13.66 3.03 16.45
CA ILE A 10 12.73 1.92 16.69
C ILE A 10 12.18 1.99 18.12
N PHE A 11 13.04 2.22 19.11
CA PHE A 11 12.60 2.38 20.51
C PHE A 11 11.63 3.56 20.67
N SER A 12 11.92 4.68 20.00
CA SER A 12 11.06 5.86 20.02
C SER A 12 9.68 5.59 19.40
N LEU A 13 9.63 4.88 18.26
CA LEU A 13 8.38 4.47 17.62
C LEU A 13 7.57 3.51 18.50
N LYS A 14 8.22 2.52 19.10
CA LYS A 14 7.58 1.58 20.05
C LYS A 14 7.00 2.31 21.24
N LYS A 15 7.72 3.27 21.81
CA LYS A 15 7.23 4.10 22.91
C LYS A 15 6.07 5.01 22.49
N LEU A 16 6.12 5.56 21.28
CA LEU A 16 5.09 6.45 20.75
C LEU A 16 3.75 5.73 20.54
N PHE A 17 3.78 4.56 19.92
CA PHE A 17 2.56 3.81 19.61
C PHE A 17 2.13 2.89 20.76
N ALA A 18 3.08 2.39 21.56
CA ALA A 18 2.85 1.58 22.76
C ALA A 18 1.81 0.47 22.50
N SER A 19 0.72 0.44 23.28
CA SER A 19 -0.36 -0.55 23.17
C SER A 19 -1.14 -0.49 21.85
N LYS A 20 -0.99 0.57 21.04
CA LYS A 20 -1.62 0.67 19.72
C LYS A 20 -0.87 -0.13 18.67
N LEU A 21 0.35 -0.58 18.95
CA LEU A 21 1.16 -1.36 18.01
C LEU A 21 0.68 -2.83 17.98
N CYS A 22 0.36 -3.33 16.79
CA CYS A 22 0.03 -4.73 16.56
C CYS A 22 1.32 -5.55 16.39
N PRO A 23 1.62 -6.51 17.27
CA PRO A 23 2.82 -7.34 17.15
C PRO A 23 2.70 -8.36 16.02
N ARG A 24 3.83 -8.82 15.48
CA ARG A 24 3.89 -9.82 14.39
C ARG A 24 3.31 -11.19 14.79
N THR A 25 3.28 -11.50 16.08
CA THR A 25 2.89 -12.83 16.60
C THR A 25 1.42 -13.21 16.34
N GLU A 26 0.61 -12.26 15.88
CA GLU A 26 -0.79 -12.50 15.51
C GLU A 26 -0.89 -13.26 14.17
N SER A 27 -1.18 -14.57 14.24
CA SER A 27 -1.15 -15.48 13.08
C SER A 27 -2.25 -15.21 12.04
N VAL A 28 -3.39 -14.64 12.44
CA VAL A 28 -4.49 -14.27 11.55
C VAL A 28 -5.06 -12.92 11.95
N LEU A 29 -4.73 -11.88 11.18
CA LEU A 29 -5.29 -10.55 11.39
C LEU A 29 -6.67 -10.43 10.78
N THR A 30 -7.62 -9.97 11.59
CA THR A 30 -8.93 -9.50 11.13
C THR A 30 -9.16 -8.09 11.67
N LEU A 31 -9.95 -7.27 10.98
CA LEU A 31 -10.34 -5.96 11.52
C LEU A 31 -10.99 -6.08 12.91
N ARG A 32 -11.77 -7.15 13.12
CA ARG A 32 -12.40 -7.45 14.41
C ARG A 32 -11.38 -7.69 15.51
N SER A 33 -10.36 -8.54 15.27
CA SER A 33 -9.33 -8.83 16.28
C SER A 33 -8.47 -7.60 16.56
N LEU A 34 -8.10 -6.83 15.52
CA LEU A 34 -7.37 -5.57 15.69
C LEU A 34 -8.12 -4.59 16.59
N TRP A 35 -9.41 -4.37 16.36
CA TRP A 35 -10.22 -3.47 17.18
C TRP A 35 -10.44 -3.98 18.59
N ALA A 36 -10.70 -5.28 18.78
CA ALA A 36 -10.89 -5.87 20.09
C ALA A 36 -9.65 -5.71 20.99
N SER A 37 -8.46 -5.81 20.40
CA SER A 37 -7.18 -5.61 21.11
C SER A 37 -6.75 -4.15 21.22
N GLY A 38 -7.49 -3.21 20.62
CA GLY A 38 -7.15 -1.79 20.61
C GLY A 38 -5.95 -1.43 19.72
N TYR A 39 -5.53 -2.33 18.83
CA TYR A 39 -4.44 -2.10 17.90
C TYR A 39 -4.85 -1.12 16.79
N GLN A 40 -3.93 -0.24 16.41
CA GLN A 40 -4.14 0.81 15.40
C GLN A 40 -3.01 0.88 14.39
N VAL A 41 -1.81 0.37 14.72
CA VAL A 41 -0.61 0.53 13.91
C VAL A 41 0.07 -0.82 13.68
N ILE A 42 0.36 -1.11 12.42
CA ILE A 42 1.31 -2.14 12.00
C ILE A 42 2.58 -1.39 11.60
N LEU A 43 3.71 -1.74 12.19
CA LEU A 43 4.99 -1.05 11.95
C LEU A 43 5.98 -1.99 11.30
N THR A 44 6.50 -1.57 10.15
CA THR A 44 7.69 -2.15 9.52
C THR A 44 8.80 -1.11 9.55
N TYR A 45 10.05 -1.57 9.48
CA TYR A 45 11.21 -0.68 9.44
C TYR A 45 12.32 -1.32 8.61
N ASP A 46 12.78 -0.63 7.58
CA ASP A 46 13.79 -1.12 6.63
C ASP A 46 15.20 -1.02 7.23
N SER A 47 15.50 -1.94 8.14
CA SER A 47 16.84 -2.13 8.74
C SER A 47 16.95 -3.52 9.36
N GLN A 48 18.13 -4.12 9.30
CA GLN A 48 18.43 -5.40 9.97
C GLN A 48 18.18 -5.35 11.48
N CYS A 49 18.32 -4.16 12.09
CA CYS A 49 17.98 -3.93 13.50
C CYS A 49 16.54 -4.35 13.83
N ALA A 50 15.59 -4.13 12.91
CA ALA A 50 14.18 -4.44 13.10
C ALA A 50 13.91 -5.94 13.34
N LEU A 51 14.76 -6.84 12.81
CA LEU A 51 14.62 -8.29 13.00
C LEU A 51 14.72 -8.72 14.46
N ARG A 52 15.33 -7.89 15.32
CA ARG A 52 15.46 -8.13 16.76
C ARG A 52 14.23 -7.70 17.57
N HIS A 53 13.26 -7.02 16.95
CA HIS A 53 12.08 -6.48 17.62
C HIS A 53 10.83 -7.24 17.16
N GLN A 54 10.32 -8.15 18.00
CA GLN A 54 9.15 -8.99 17.68
C GLN A 54 7.84 -8.20 17.52
N GLU A 55 7.81 -6.97 18.05
CA GLU A 55 6.68 -6.06 17.89
C GLU A 55 6.62 -5.42 16.49
N LEU A 56 7.72 -5.47 15.72
CA LEU A 56 7.77 -4.99 14.35
C LEU A 56 7.44 -6.13 13.38
N TRP A 57 6.74 -5.77 12.32
CA TRP A 57 6.41 -6.66 11.22
C TRP A 57 7.61 -6.80 10.27
N PRO A 58 7.70 -7.93 9.54
CA PRO A 58 8.64 -8.06 8.44
C PRO A 58 8.41 -6.95 7.42
N ASP A 59 9.40 -6.75 6.56
CA ASP A 59 9.24 -5.82 5.45
C ASP A 59 7.97 -6.13 4.63
N ILE A 60 7.25 -5.08 4.26
CA ILE A 60 6.06 -5.17 3.43
C ILE A 60 6.49 -4.76 2.02
N PRO A 61 6.48 -5.70 1.05
CA PRO A 61 6.92 -5.40 -0.30
C PRO A 61 6.21 -4.19 -0.89
N TYR A 62 7.00 -3.20 -1.32
CA TYR A 62 6.48 -2.01 -1.99
C TYR A 62 6.76 -2.10 -3.48
N HIS A 63 5.70 -2.31 -4.27
CA HIS A 63 5.79 -2.29 -5.73
C HIS A 63 5.80 -0.84 -6.22
N TRP A 64 6.99 -0.25 -6.24
CA TRP A 64 7.26 1.07 -6.82
C TRP A 64 7.73 0.91 -8.26
N ALA A 65 7.00 1.49 -9.19
CA ALA A 65 7.29 1.35 -10.62
C ALA A 65 8.52 2.16 -11.06
N ASP A 66 8.83 3.23 -10.33
CA ASP A 66 9.83 4.22 -10.71
C ASP A 66 9.61 4.77 -12.13
N GLN A 67 8.38 5.20 -12.43
CA GLN A 67 7.96 5.64 -13.76
C GLN A 67 7.44 7.06 -13.75
N ARG A 68 7.73 7.81 -14.82
CA ARG A 68 7.23 9.16 -15.04
C ARG A 68 5.80 9.17 -15.63
N THR A 69 5.35 8.07 -16.21
CA THR A 69 4.05 8.00 -16.92
C THR A 69 3.12 6.98 -16.28
N ALA A 70 1.81 7.26 -16.33
CA ALA A 70 0.78 6.31 -15.91
C ALA A 70 0.91 4.98 -16.65
N GLN A 71 1.15 5.00 -17.96
CA GLN A 71 1.26 3.79 -18.76
C GLN A 71 2.42 2.90 -18.32
N GLY A 72 3.59 3.49 -18.02
CA GLY A 72 4.74 2.75 -17.52
C GLY A 72 4.44 2.14 -16.15
N LEU A 73 3.83 2.92 -15.27
CA LEU A 73 3.45 2.47 -13.93
C LEU A 73 2.45 1.32 -13.98
N ILE A 74 1.37 1.47 -14.74
CA ILE A 74 0.34 0.45 -14.96
C ILE A 74 0.97 -0.83 -15.51
N SER A 75 1.80 -0.72 -16.55
CA SER A 75 2.48 -1.86 -17.14
C SER A 75 3.35 -2.60 -16.14
N TYR A 76 4.00 -1.89 -15.21
CA TYR A 76 4.77 -2.49 -14.13
C TYR A 76 3.87 -3.23 -13.12
N LEU A 77 2.78 -2.61 -12.68
CA LEU A 77 1.86 -3.22 -11.71
C LEU A 77 1.13 -4.44 -12.29
N ASP A 78 0.72 -4.40 -13.56
CA ASP A 78 0.10 -5.54 -14.22
C ASP A 78 1.06 -6.71 -14.38
N ARG A 79 2.34 -6.46 -14.71
CA ARG A 79 3.36 -7.51 -14.70
C ARG A 79 3.55 -8.15 -13.32
N ASN A 80 3.46 -7.37 -12.24
CA ASN A 80 3.52 -7.93 -10.89
C ASN A 80 2.27 -8.76 -10.58
N LYS A 81 1.08 -8.30 -10.98
CA LYS A 81 -0.17 -9.07 -10.83
C LYS A 81 -0.11 -10.40 -11.59
N ASP A 82 0.50 -10.43 -12.76
CA ASP A 82 0.64 -11.66 -13.57
C ASP A 82 1.61 -12.68 -12.94
N ARG A 83 2.55 -12.22 -12.10
CA ARG A 83 3.42 -13.10 -11.30
C ARG A 83 2.74 -13.69 -10.08
N GLY A 84 1.53 -13.23 -9.76
CA GLY A 84 0.75 -13.66 -8.62
C GLY A 84 0.89 -12.75 -7.39
N ARG A 85 0.03 -13.02 -6.41
CA ARG A 85 -0.11 -12.23 -5.19
C ARG A 85 0.95 -12.68 -4.16
N PRO A 86 1.76 -11.76 -3.60
CA PRO A 86 2.65 -12.08 -2.48
C PRO A 86 1.89 -12.57 -1.24
N ASP A 87 2.50 -13.42 -0.43
CA ASP A 87 1.96 -13.77 0.88
C ASP A 87 1.98 -12.56 1.83
N GLY A 88 0.94 -12.43 2.66
CA GLY A 88 0.84 -11.30 3.60
C GLY A 88 0.46 -9.97 2.94
N PHE A 89 0.88 -8.86 3.56
CA PHE A 89 0.66 -7.50 3.06
C PHE A 89 1.63 -7.14 1.96
N PHE A 90 1.18 -6.34 0.99
CA PHE A 90 2.05 -5.73 -0.03
C PHE A 90 1.40 -4.45 -0.55
N VAL A 91 2.22 -3.52 -1.01
CA VAL A 91 1.79 -2.21 -1.48
C VAL A 91 1.93 -2.11 -2.99
N SER A 92 0.89 -1.60 -3.64
CA SER A 92 0.93 -1.13 -5.03
C SER A 92 1.00 0.39 -5.03
N GLY A 93 2.15 0.93 -5.45
CA GLY A 93 2.39 2.37 -5.51
C GLY A 93 1.85 2.97 -6.81
N LEU A 94 0.93 3.93 -6.69
CA LEU A 94 0.46 4.80 -7.77
C LEU A 94 1.24 6.12 -7.84
N ASN A 95 2.33 6.24 -7.08
CA ASN A 95 3.22 7.38 -7.10
C ASN A 95 4.12 7.35 -8.35
N LEU A 96 4.05 8.41 -9.15
CA LEU A 96 4.97 8.63 -10.25
C LEU A 96 6.31 9.15 -9.73
N THR A 97 7.39 8.91 -10.46
CA THR A 97 8.70 9.46 -10.13
C THR A 97 9.02 10.61 -11.06
N ALA A 98 9.27 11.80 -10.49
CA ALA A 98 9.93 12.89 -11.17
C ALA A 98 11.44 12.79 -10.88
N ASP A 99 12.20 12.07 -11.72
CA ASP A 99 13.63 11.94 -11.50
C ASP A 99 14.40 13.24 -11.81
N LYS A 100 15.70 13.25 -11.51
CA LYS A 100 16.58 14.43 -11.70
C LYS A 100 16.52 14.99 -13.12
N GLY A 101 16.51 14.12 -14.13
CA GLY A 101 16.49 14.55 -15.53
C GLY A 101 15.17 15.22 -15.89
N TYR A 102 14.05 14.69 -15.39
CA TYR A 102 12.74 15.31 -15.57
C TYR A 102 12.67 16.68 -14.88
N ILE A 103 13.11 16.77 -13.63
CA ILE A 103 13.12 18.03 -12.86
C ILE A 103 13.96 19.10 -13.56
N LEU A 104 15.15 18.76 -14.04
CA LEU A 104 16.06 19.70 -14.71
C LEU A 104 15.51 20.22 -16.05
N THR A 105 14.70 19.42 -16.74
CA THR A 105 14.14 19.76 -18.06
C THR A 105 12.75 20.39 -17.99
N HIS A 106 12.04 20.28 -16.86
CA HIS A 106 10.69 20.78 -16.68
C HIS A 106 10.59 21.70 -15.44
N PRO A 107 11.27 22.86 -15.43
CA PRO A 107 11.37 23.72 -14.24
C PRO A 107 10.04 24.36 -13.80
N LYS A 108 9.01 24.33 -14.67
CA LYS A 108 7.65 24.81 -14.35
C LYS A 108 6.72 23.69 -13.89
N GLU A 109 7.19 22.45 -13.90
CA GLU A 109 6.42 21.28 -13.50
C GLU A 109 6.89 20.79 -12.13
N SER A 110 6.05 19.98 -11.50
CA SER A 110 6.29 19.39 -10.20
C SER A 110 5.75 17.95 -10.20
N LEU A 111 6.10 17.19 -9.17
CA LEU A 111 5.49 15.89 -8.95
C LEU A 111 3.94 15.99 -8.87
N ARG A 112 3.42 17.11 -8.36
CA ARG A 112 1.99 17.39 -8.34
C ARG A 112 1.41 17.49 -9.75
N THR A 113 1.96 18.35 -10.59
CA THR A 113 1.44 18.54 -11.95
C THR A 113 1.56 17.27 -12.77
N LEU A 114 2.66 16.52 -12.60
CA LEU A 114 2.87 15.22 -13.22
C LEU A 114 1.83 14.18 -12.79
N THR A 115 1.55 14.09 -11.49
CA THR A 115 0.53 13.16 -10.97
C THR A 115 -0.85 13.52 -11.48
N TYR A 116 -1.20 14.81 -11.49
CA TYR A 116 -2.51 15.28 -11.93
C TYR A 116 -2.72 15.07 -13.43
N SER A 117 -1.71 15.32 -14.26
CA SER A 117 -1.82 15.11 -15.71
C SER A 117 -1.98 13.64 -16.09
N ASN A 118 -1.54 12.73 -15.21
CA ASN A 118 -1.65 11.28 -15.38
C ASN A 118 -2.82 10.65 -14.62
N TRP A 119 -3.54 11.43 -13.81
CA TRP A 119 -4.51 10.92 -12.85
C TRP A 119 -5.64 10.16 -13.50
N GLU A 120 -6.21 10.64 -14.61
CA GLU A 120 -7.38 9.98 -15.22
C GLU A 120 -7.03 8.56 -15.71
N CYS A 121 -5.82 8.36 -16.23
CA CYS A 121 -5.34 7.04 -16.64
C CYS A 121 -5.16 6.11 -15.42
N LEU A 122 -4.54 6.62 -14.34
CA LEU A 122 -4.35 5.86 -13.10
C LEU A 122 -5.68 5.52 -12.41
N LYS A 123 -6.62 6.47 -12.42
CA LYS A 123 -7.97 6.31 -11.89
C LYS A 123 -8.74 5.22 -12.62
N ASN A 124 -8.76 5.24 -13.95
CA ASN A 124 -9.44 4.22 -14.75
C ASN A 124 -8.88 2.83 -14.45
N TRP A 125 -7.55 2.69 -14.42
CA TRP A 125 -6.92 1.43 -14.03
C TRP A 125 -7.32 1.03 -12.59
N LEU A 126 -7.28 1.95 -11.63
CA LEU A 126 -7.62 1.67 -10.23
C LEU A 126 -9.06 1.16 -10.08
N GLU A 127 -10.01 1.76 -10.78
CA GLU A 127 -11.43 1.37 -10.72
C GLU A 127 -11.69 -0.06 -11.21
N GLU A 128 -10.84 -0.59 -12.09
CA GLU A 128 -10.93 -1.95 -12.61
C GLU A 128 -10.40 -3.02 -11.62
N GLN A 129 -9.66 -2.63 -10.59
CA GLN A 129 -8.98 -3.58 -9.71
C GLN A 129 -9.94 -4.38 -8.83
N ILE A 130 -9.47 -5.55 -8.38
CA ILE A 130 -10.28 -6.50 -7.61
C ILE A 130 -9.64 -6.72 -6.23
N PRO A 131 -10.35 -6.47 -5.12
CA PRO A 131 -9.85 -6.79 -3.79
C PRO A 131 -9.97 -8.30 -3.48
N GLY A 132 -9.29 -8.74 -2.41
CA GLY A 132 -9.45 -10.07 -1.84
C GLY A 132 -8.22 -10.97 -1.99
N SER A 133 -8.44 -12.28 -1.97
CA SER A 133 -7.39 -13.31 -1.95
C SER A 133 -7.07 -13.92 -3.32
N GLN A 134 -7.65 -13.40 -4.41
CA GLN A 134 -7.38 -13.94 -5.75
C GLN A 134 -5.95 -13.63 -6.18
N SER A 135 -5.39 -14.45 -7.07
CA SER A 135 -3.99 -14.33 -7.52
C SER A 135 -3.64 -12.95 -8.11
N LYS A 136 -4.60 -12.23 -8.69
CA LYS A 136 -4.40 -10.89 -9.26
C LYS A 136 -4.99 -9.77 -8.41
N SER A 137 -5.45 -10.08 -7.20
CA SER A 137 -6.03 -9.09 -6.29
C SER A 137 -4.96 -8.17 -5.72
N LEU A 138 -5.34 -6.92 -5.48
CA LEU A 138 -4.49 -5.96 -4.78
C LEU A 138 -4.72 -6.01 -3.26
N ASN A 139 -3.80 -5.42 -2.51
CA ASN A 139 -3.82 -5.38 -1.05
C ASN A 139 -3.82 -3.94 -0.53
N ILE A 140 -2.66 -3.30 -0.42
CA ILE A 140 -2.55 -1.89 -0.04
C ILE A 140 -2.27 -1.05 -1.29
N ILE A 141 -2.93 0.09 -1.41
CA ILE A 141 -2.72 1.03 -2.52
C ILE A 141 -2.22 2.34 -1.93
N ALA A 142 -1.04 2.76 -2.36
CA ALA A 142 -0.42 4.01 -1.93
C ALA A 142 -0.36 5.00 -3.11
N GLY A 143 -0.42 6.29 -2.82
CA GLY A 143 -0.29 7.33 -3.84
C GLY A 143 -0.18 8.72 -3.23
N ASP A 144 0.22 9.69 -4.05
CA ASP A 144 0.46 11.06 -3.64
C ASP A 144 -0.78 11.95 -3.72
N PHE A 145 -0.73 13.11 -3.07
CA PHE A 145 -1.77 14.16 -3.12
C PHE A 145 -3.17 13.69 -2.71
N VAL A 146 -3.22 12.79 -1.73
CA VAL A 146 -4.44 12.38 -1.04
C VAL A 146 -5.20 13.62 -0.52
N GLY A 147 -6.52 13.64 -0.73
CA GLY A 147 -7.41 14.73 -0.33
C GLY A 147 -7.74 15.67 -1.49
N THR A 148 -6.75 15.99 -2.33
CA THR A 148 -7.01 16.71 -3.59
C THR A 148 -7.44 15.78 -4.72
N LEU A 149 -6.90 14.57 -4.75
CA LEU A 149 -7.36 13.49 -5.62
C LEU A 149 -8.27 12.56 -4.82
N PRO A 150 -9.33 11.99 -5.43
CA PRO A 150 -10.28 11.11 -4.74
C PRO A 150 -9.74 9.69 -4.49
N LEU A 151 -8.41 9.54 -4.37
CA LEU A 151 -7.73 8.25 -4.25
C LEU A 151 -8.30 7.40 -3.11
N CYS A 152 -8.42 7.95 -1.90
CA CYS A 152 -8.96 7.20 -0.75
C CYS A 152 -10.38 6.71 -1.00
N SER A 153 -11.26 7.57 -1.54
CA SER A 153 -12.65 7.20 -1.82
C SER A 153 -12.74 6.05 -2.84
N LEU A 154 -11.91 6.08 -3.88
CA LEU A 154 -11.84 5.00 -4.88
C LEU A 154 -11.33 3.69 -4.27
N VAL A 155 -10.26 3.73 -3.49
CA VAL A 155 -9.70 2.54 -2.81
C VAL A 155 -10.71 1.95 -1.82
N ILE A 156 -11.44 2.80 -1.08
CA ILE A 156 -12.53 2.35 -0.19
C ILE A 156 -13.66 1.70 -1.01
N ALA A 157 -14.07 2.32 -2.12
CA ALA A 157 -15.13 1.81 -2.99
C ALA A 157 -14.78 0.43 -3.59
N LEU A 158 -13.51 0.14 -3.86
CA LEU A 158 -13.09 -1.18 -4.31
C LEU A 158 -13.50 -2.30 -3.35
N ASN A 159 -13.43 -2.07 -2.03
CA ASN A 159 -13.80 -3.06 -1.03
C ASN A 159 -15.28 -3.45 -1.09
N GLN A 160 -16.16 -2.60 -1.66
CA GLN A 160 -17.57 -2.94 -1.86
C GLN A 160 -17.76 -4.11 -2.82
N LYS A 161 -16.80 -4.35 -3.73
CA LYS A 161 -16.80 -5.51 -4.64
C LYS A 161 -16.70 -6.85 -3.89
N LEU A 162 -16.22 -6.87 -2.64
CA LEU A 162 -16.21 -8.08 -1.80
C LEU A 162 -17.63 -8.46 -1.38
N LEU A 163 -18.44 -7.49 -0.96
CA LEU A 163 -19.81 -7.73 -0.48
C LEU A 163 -20.75 -8.25 -1.59
N TRP A 164 -20.53 -7.81 -2.83
CA TRP A 164 -21.31 -8.28 -3.98
C TRP A 164 -21.00 -9.72 -4.37
N LYS A 165 -19.76 -10.17 -4.19
CA LYS A 165 -19.37 -11.57 -4.43
C LYS A 165 -20.01 -12.52 -3.42
N ASP A 166 -20.11 -12.12 -2.16
CA ASP A 166 -20.77 -12.92 -1.12
C ASP A 166 -22.28 -13.02 -1.39
N SER A 167 -22.91 -11.91 -1.77
CA SER A 167 -24.35 -11.87 -2.07
C SER A 167 -24.75 -12.69 -3.32
N SER A 168 -23.88 -12.75 -4.33
CA SER A 168 -24.11 -13.54 -5.54
C SER A 168 -23.82 -15.03 -5.37
N SER A 169 -22.93 -15.39 -4.43
CA SER A 169 -22.69 -16.78 -4.03
C SER A 169 -23.87 -17.36 -3.24
N ILE A 170 -24.52 -16.56 -2.40
CA ILE A 170 -25.74 -16.94 -1.66
C ILE A 170 -26.92 -17.19 -2.63
N LYS A 171 -27.06 -16.37 -3.69
CA LYS A 171 -28.12 -16.53 -4.70
C LYS A 171 -27.97 -17.74 -5.63
N LYS A 172 -26.82 -18.41 -5.65
CA LYS A 172 -26.61 -19.65 -6.43
C LYS A 172 -26.94 -20.93 -5.65
N ILE A 173 -27.31 -20.82 -4.38
CA ILE A 173 -27.57 -21.95 -3.47
C ILE A 173 -29.08 -22.09 -3.16
N ILE A 174 -29.92 -21.20 -3.70
CA ILE A 174 -31.40 -21.23 -3.62
C ILE A 174 -31.94 -21.46 -5.03
#